data_AF-A0A7C3LTP8-F1
#
_entry.id   AF-A0A7C3LTP8-F1
#
_cell.length_a   1.000
_cell.length_b   1.000
_cell.length_c   1.000
_cell.angle_alpha   90.00
_cell.angle_beta   90.00
_cell.angle_gamma   90.00
#
_symmetry.space_group_name_H-M   'P 1'
#
loop_
_entity.id
_entity.type
_entity.pdbx_description
1 polymer ?
#
loop_
_entity_poly.entity_id
_entity_poly.type
_entity_poly.pdbx_seq_one_letter_code
_entity_poly.pdbx_strand_id
1 'polypeptide(L)' 'MLLNVWGLIWPNQKKVLGLVPATPEEKAKAGRIAFLASRTNTMLSIPMLFFMGASSHGAVLFH' A
#
# COMPACT_ATOMS: atom_id res chain seq x y z
N MET A 1 -8.22 -2.21 0.30
CA MET A 1 -7.15 -1.57 -0.50
C MET A 1 -7.58 -0.25 -1.13
N LEU A 2 -8.80 -0.16 -1.71
CA LEU A 2 -9.30 1.03 -2.42
C LEU A 2 -9.19 2.34 -1.61
N LEU A 3 -9.73 2.39 -0.38
CA LEU A 3 -9.70 3.60 0.45
C LEU A 3 -8.28 4.02 0.86
N ASN A 4 -7.41 3.05 1.13
CA ASN A 4 -6.02 3.31 1.52
C ASN A 4 -5.22 3.90 0.35
N VAL A 5 -5.37 3.32 -0.85
CA VAL A 5 -4.66 3.78 -2.05
C VAL A 5 -5.20 5.14 -2.52
N TRP A 6 -6.51 5.25 -2.75
CA TRP A 6 -7.10 6.44 -3.36
C TRP A 6 -7.35 7.58 -2.38
N GLY A 7 -7.59 7.27 -1.10
CA GLY A 7 -7.87 8.26 -0.05
C GLY A 7 -6.64 8.75 0.70
N LEU A 8 -5.63 7.90 0.92
CA LEU A 8 -4.41 8.25 1.68
C LEU A 8 -3.17 8.31 0.81
N ILE A 9 -2.82 7.24 0.11
CA ILE A 9 -1.55 7.14 -0.60
C ILE A 9 -1.49 8.13 -1.78
N TRP A 10 -2.51 8.13 -2.65
CA TRP A 10 -2.51 8.95 -3.86
C TRP A 10 -2.46 10.46 -3.59
N PRO A 11 -3.26 11.05 -2.68
CA PRO A 11 -3.16 12.47 -2.38
C PRO A 11 -1.80 12.88 -1.81
N ASN A 12 -1.19 12.02 -0.98
CA ASN A 12 0.14 12.28 -0.41
C ASN A 12 1.25 12.09 -1.45
N GLN A 13 1.14 11.09 -2.34
CA GLN A 13 2.07 10.90 -3.45
C GLN A 13 2.07 12.08 -4.41
N LYS A 14 0.90 12.66 -4.71
CA LYS A 14 0.83 13.89 -5.54
C LYS A 14 1.64 15.05 -4.96
N LYS A 15 1.68 15.20 -3.64
CA LYS A 15 2.51 16.22 -2.95
C LYS A 15 4.00 15.90 -3.07
N VAL A 16 4.38 14.64 -2.85
CA VAL A 16 5.79 14.19 -2.93
C VAL A 16 6.35 14.30 -4.35
N LEU A 17 5.55 13.92 -5.35
CA LEU A 17 5.90 14.01 -6.78
C LEU A 17 5.89 15.45 -7.32
N GLY A 18 5.46 16.43 -6.52
CA GLY A 18 5.38 17.83 -6.95
C GLY A 18 4.23 18.13 -7.92
N LEU A 19 3.26 17.23 -8.04
CA LEU A 19 2.04 17.46 -8.83
C LEU A 19 1.09 18.47 -8.16
N VAL A 20 1.28 18.69 -6.85
CA VAL A 20 0.56 19.71 -6.07
C VAL A 20 1.60 20.54 -5.29
N PRO A 21 1.47 21.87 -5.24
CA PRO A 21 2.33 22.72 -4.41
C PRO A 21 2.25 22.28 -2.94
N ALA A 22 3.40 22.07 -2.33
CA ALA A 22 3.53 21.70 -0.93
C ALA A 22 4.89 22.16 -0.41
N THR A 23 4.96 22.59 0.85
CA THR A 23 6.23 22.98 1.47
C THR A 23 7.13 21.74 1.65
N PRO A 24 8.45 21.92 1.86
CA PRO A 24 9.35 20.80 2.15
C PRO A 24 8.89 19.94 3.34
N GLU A 25 8.36 20.57 4.38
CA GLU A 25 7.86 19.91 5.59
C GLU A 25 6.61 19.06 5.29
N GLU A 26 5.71 19.60 4.46
CA GLU A 26 4.51 18.88 4.03
C GLU A 26 4.85 17.68 3.14
N LYS A 27 5.84 17.82 2.26
CA LYS A 27 6.33 16.70 1.43
C LYS A 27 6.92 15.59 2.29
N ALA A 28 7.71 15.93 3.30
CA ALA A 28 8.27 14.95 4.23
C ALA A 28 7.17 14.20 5.01
N LYS A 29 6.17 14.92 5.53
CA LYS A 29 5.02 14.33 6.21
C LYS A 29 4.20 13.45 5.28
N ALA A 30 3.93 13.91 4.06
CA ALA A 30 3.18 13.17 3.04
C ALA A 30 3.88 11.86 2.67
N GLY A 31 5.21 11.89 2.49
CA GLY A 31 6.03 10.71 2.25
C GLY A 31 5.90 9.67 3.36
N ARG A 32 5.94 10.11 4.63
CA ARG A 32 5.77 9.21 5.79
C ARG A 32 4.38 8.57 5.82
N ILE A 33 3.32 9.34 5.57
CA ILE A 33 1.94 8.83 5.55
C ILE A 33 1.77 7.80 4.42
N ALA A 34 2.22 8.13 3.21
CA ALA A 34 2.15 7.23 2.07
C ALA A 34 2.94 5.94 2.31
N PHE A 35 4.11 6.02 2.95
CA PHE A 35 4.93 4.85 3.29
C PHE A 35 4.23 3.93 4.31
N LEU A 36 3.71 4.49 5.40
CA LEU A 36 3.02 3.71 6.43
C LEU A 36 1.76 3.04 5.87
N ALA A 37 0.97 3.76 5.08
CA ALA A 37 -0.22 3.19 4.42
C ALA A 37 0.17 2.08 3.42
N SER A 38 1.27 2.24 2.69
CA SER A 38 1.80 1.21 1.77
C SER A 38 2.17 -0.08 2.52
N ARG A 39 2.82 0.04 3.70
CA ARG A 39 3.17 -1.12 4.53
C ARG A 39 1.94 -1.91 4.98
N THR A 40 0.89 -1.21 5.41
CA THR A 40 -0.37 -1.87 5.78
C THR A 40 -0.96 -2.63 4.61
N ASN A 41 -0.91 -2.07 3.39
CA ASN A 41 -1.36 -2.78 2.20
C ASN A 41 -0.51 -4.01 1.90
N THR A 42 0.82 -3.93 2.00
CA THR A 42 1.71 -5.08 1.83
C THR A 42 1.40 -6.20 2.82
N MET A 43 1.20 -5.86 4.10
CA MET A 43 0.84 -6.85 5.12
C MET A 43 -0.49 -7.52 4.82
N LEU A 44 -1.49 -6.77 4.35
CA LEU A 44 -2.80 -7.31 3.98
C LEU A 44 -2.77 -8.15 2.69
N SER A 45 -1.82 -7.91 1.78
CA SER A 45 -1.63 -8.77 0.60
C SER A 45 -1.01 -10.13 0.94
N ILE A 46 -0.30 -10.28 2.07
CA ILE A 46 0.32 -11.55 2.45
C ILE A 46 -0.75 -12.65 2.66
N PRO A 47 -1.78 -12.49 3.52
CA PRO A 47 -2.83 -13.48 3.67
C PRO A 47 -3.58 -13.75 2.38
N MET A 48 -3.87 -12.71 1.59
CA MET A 48 -4.55 -12.86 0.30
C MET A 48 -3.75 -13.78 -0.63
N LEU A 49 -2.47 -13.49 -0.86
CA LEU A 49 -1.60 -14.29 -1.71
C LEU A 49 -1.40 -15.70 -1.15
N PHE A 50 -1.31 -15.85 0.16
CA PHE A 50 -1.24 -17.16 0.81
C PHE A 50 -2.49 -18.00 0.51
N PHE A 51 -3.70 -17.46 0.68
CA PHE A 51 -4.94 -18.19 0.39
C PHE A 51 -5.17 -18.42 -1.10
N MET A 52 -4.75 -17.51 -1.97
CA MET A 52 -4.77 -17.72 -3.42
C MET A 52 -3.84 -18.87 -3.81
N GLY A 53 -2.61 -18.89 -3.31
CA GLY A 53 -1.65 -19.97 -3.53
C GLY A 53 -2.11 -21.30 -2.96
N ALA A 54 -2.66 -21.31 -1.74
CA ALA A 54 -3.22 -22.50 -1.13
C ALA A 54 -4.48 -23.01 -1.85
N SER A 55 -5.29 -22.14 -2.46
CA SER A 55 -6.44 -22.58 -3.26
C SER A 55 -6.01 -23.14 -4.62
N SER A 56 -5.01 -22.53 -5.28
CA SER A 56 -4.51 -22.97 -6.58
C SER A 56 -3.55 -24.16 -6.52
N HIS A 57 -2.86 -24.37 -5.39
CA HIS A 57 -1.83 -25.41 -5.20
C HIS A 57 -2.01 -26.22 -3.90
N GLY A 58 -3.15 -26.14 -3.22
CA GLY A 58 -3.37 -26.78 -1.91
C GLY A 58 -3.20 -28.29 -1.90
N ALA A 59 -3.43 -28.95 -3.03
CA ALA A 59 -3.15 -30.37 -3.21
C ALA A 59 -1.64 -30.71 -3.20
N VAL A 60 -0.74 -29.73 -3.40
CA VAL A 60 0.73 -29.91 -3.36
C VAL A 60 1.30 -29.64 -1.97
N LEU A 61 0.61 -28.85 -1.14
CA LEU A 61 1.09 -28.47 0.20
C LEU A 61 0.56 -29.37 1.33
N PHE A 62 -0.53 -30.11 1.10
CA PHE A 62 -1.18 -30.96 2.10
C PHE A 62 -1.26 -32.44 1.69
N HIS A 63 -0.30 -32.90 0.89
CA HIS A 63 -0.22 -34.28 0.42
C HIS A 63 1.16 -34.89 0.64
#